data_AF-A0A7C3DDC2-F1
#
_entry.id   AF-A0A7C3DDC2-F1
#
_cell.length_a   1.000
_cell.length_b   1.000
_cell.length_c   1.000
_cell.angle_alpha   90.00
_cell.angle_beta   90.00
_cell.angle_gamma   90.00
#
_symmetry.space_group_name_H-M   'P 1'
#
loop_
_entity.id
_entity.type
_entity.pdbx_description
1 polymer ?
#
loop_
_entity_poly.entity_id
_entity_poly.type
_entity_poly.pdbx_seq_one_letter_code
_entity_poly.pdbx_strand_id
1 'polypeptide(L)'
;MELPRCALIRQNFPRRGLNDVRAAVRDALLKARELERLPAGARVAVGVGSRGIARIDDIVSELVACLKQRGLRPFLFPAMGSHGAATARGQAAVLEKLGLTEERTGAPIRSSLAVVGLGRTPEGIDVVCDRLAFSADAIVLAARVKWHTDFAGRLESGLFKMMAIGLGKYAGAQVYHAFGHRLGLEAVIRSVGRQVLASGKVVGGLAILEDAWHEVAHVEFVPAGVMEAREEELLEQVKSWMPRLPVDHADLLLVDEIGKNWSGSGMDPKIINRDIHGNVNPWPFAPRVGRVIARGLHPLSYGNAIGIGMADAVHQRLVRAMKRRPTYVNGLTSGALACLKIPATFRSDRDCLAALARSTGCLRGEDLRLAWIRNTQDLTVVALSENLLEEALAQPHVELVQPPEPLEFSERGDLQEWLQRKEL
;
A
#
# COMPACT_ATOMS: atom_id res chain seq x y z
N MET A 1 9.68 35.52 -2.05
CA MET A 1 9.47 34.84 -3.35
C MET A 1 7.99 34.60 -3.46
N GLU A 2 7.35 35.20 -4.46
CA GLU A 2 5.94 34.94 -4.78
C GLU A 2 5.81 33.55 -5.38
N LEU A 3 4.86 32.75 -4.90
CA LEU A 3 4.61 31.38 -5.38
C LEU A 3 3.78 31.42 -6.68
N PRO A 4 3.85 30.40 -7.54
CA PRO A 4 3.09 30.38 -8.77
C PRO A 4 1.59 30.24 -8.46
N ARG A 5 0.75 30.71 -9.38
CA ARG A 5 -0.68 30.38 -9.35
C ARG A 5 -0.84 28.90 -9.69
N CYS A 6 -1.83 28.26 -9.09
CA CYS A 6 -2.12 26.85 -9.31
C CYS A 6 -3.55 26.67 -9.82
N ALA A 7 -3.73 25.72 -10.71
CA ALA A 7 -5.03 25.28 -11.22
C ALA A 7 -5.33 23.87 -10.70
N LEU A 8 -6.62 23.54 -10.59
CA LEU A 8 -7.05 22.17 -10.35
C LEU A 8 -7.32 21.47 -11.68
N ILE A 9 -6.74 20.29 -11.84
CA ILE A 9 -7.02 19.39 -12.95
C ILE A 9 -7.62 18.10 -12.43
N ARG A 10 -8.40 17.42 -13.27
CA ARG A 10 -8.91 16.07 -13.02
C ARG A 10 -8.33 15.10 -14.05
N GLN A 11 -7.85 13.97 -13.58
CA GLN A 11 -7.42 12.83 -14.38
C GLN A 11 -8.57 11.81 -14.47
N ASN A 12 -9.13 11.64 -15.66
CA ASN A 12 -10.21 10.72 -15.98
C ASN A 12 -9.67 9.34 -16.37
N PHE A 13 -9.31 8.53 -15.36
CA PHE A 13 -8.84 7.17 -15.59
C PHE A 13 -9.99 6.24 -16.04
N PRO A 14 -9.73 5.16 -16.80
CA PRO A 14 -10.80 4.23 -17.15
C PRO A 14 -11.32 3.51 -15.90
N ARG A 15 -12.64 3.51 -15.72
CA ARG A 15 -13.32 2.87 -14.58
C ARG A 15 -13.46 1.37 -14.82
N ARG A 16 -12.96 0.56 -13.89
CA ARG A 16 -12.98 -0.91 -13.95
C ARG A 16 -13.65 -1.53 -12.74
N GLY A 17 -14.10 -0.71 -11.78
CA GLY A 17 -14.79 -1.14 -10.58
C GLY A 17 -15.93 -2.14 -10.84
N LEU A 18 -15.98 -3.18 -10.02
CA LEU A 18 -17.04 -4.17 -10.03
C LEU A 18 -18.31 -3.60 -9.39
N ASN A 19 -19.45 -3.76 -10.06
CA ASN A 19 -20.75 -3.34 -9.54
C ASN A 19 -21.14 -4.13 -8.26
N ASP A 20 -20.95 -5.45 -8.27
CA ASP A 20 -21.19 -6.32 -7.12
C ASP A 20 -19.95 -7.16 -6.79
N VAL A 21 -19.18 -6.66 -5.82
CA VAL A 21 -17.97 -7.33 -5.33
C VAL A 21 -18.29 -8.67 -4.66
N ARG A 22 -19.46 -8.82 -4.00
CA ARG A 22 -19.83 -10.09 -3.34
C ARG A 22 -20.16 -11.15 -4.38
N ALA A 23 -20.87 -10.78 -5.46
CA ALA A 23 -21.10 -11.69 -6.59
C ALA A 23 -19.77 -12.17 -7.21
N ALA A 24 -18.83 -11.26 -7.45
CA ALA A 24 -17.52 -11.63 -7.99
C ALA A 24 -16.75 -12.58 -7.07
N VAL A 25 -16.82 -12.40 -5.75
CA VAL A 25 -16.21 -13.33 -4.78
C VAL A 25 -16.87 -14.71 -4.83
N ARG A 26 -18.21 -14.78 -4.91
CA ARG A 26 -18.92 -16.06 -5.09
C ARG A 26 -18.47 -16.77 -6.36
N ASP A 27 -18.44 -16.06 -7.48
CA ASP A 27 -18.05 -16.60 -8.78
C ASP A 27 -16.59 -17.08 -8.80
N ALA A 28 -15.69 -16.33 -8.16
CA ALA A 28 -14.30 -16.73 -7.98
C ALA A 28 -14.21 -18.03 -7.16
N LEU A 29 -14.97 -18.14 -6.08
CA LEU A 29 -14.95 -19.32 -5.23
C LEU A 29 -15.63 -20.53 -5.85
N LEU A 30 -16.69 -20.36 -6.65
CA LEU A 30 -17.33 -21.46 -7.39
C LEU A 30 -16.33 -22.24 -8.26
N LYS A 31 -15.30 -21.57 -8.77
CA LYS A 31 -14.23 -22.17 -9.59
C LYS A 31 -13.11 -22.82 -8.77
N ALA A 32 -13.10 -22.63 -7.44
CA ALA A 32 -12.05 -23.09 -6.53
C ALA A 32 -12.21 -24.57 -6.14
N ARG A 33 -11.85 -25.48 -7.04
CA ARG A 33 -11.95 -26.94 -6.84
C ARG A 33 -11.11 -27.47 -5.67
N GLU A 34 -10.05 -26.76 -5.31
CA GLU A 34 -9.18 -27.11 -4.18
C GLU A 34 -9.93 -27.10 -2.85
N LEU A 35 -10.93 -26.21 -2.73
CA LEU A 35 -11.76 -26.10 -1.54
C LEU A 35 -12.79 -27.23 -1.43
N GLU A 36 -13.17 -27.85 -2.56
CA GLU A 36 -14.10 -29.00 -2.58
C GLU A 36 -13.44 -30.29 -2.12
N ARG A 37 -12.10 -30.36 -2.19
CA ARG A 37 -11.32 -31.52 -1.75
C ARG A 37 -11.14 -31.57 -0.23
N LEU A 38 -11.48 -30.50 0.47
CA LEU A 38 -11.39 -30.45 1.93
C LEU A 38 -12.52 -31.26 2.57
N PRO A 39 -12.26 -32.02 3.64
CA PRO A 39 -13.31 -32.77 4.31
C PRO A 39 -14.33 -31.82 4.97
N ALA A 40 -15.57 -32.27 5.07
CA ALA A 40 -16.60 -31.52 5.80
C ALA A 40 -16.15 -31.22 7.23
N GLY A 41 -16.36 -29.98 7.68
CA GLY A 41 -15.91 -29.51 8.99
C GLY A 41 -14.44 -29.09 9.06
N ALA A 42 -13.67 -29.20 7.98
CA ALA A 42 -12.27 -28.76 7.95
C ALA A 42 -12.13 -27.30 8.38
N ARG A 43 -11.13 -27.05 9.23
CA ARG A 43 -10.77 -25.72 9.71
C ARG A 43 -9.94 -25.00 8.66
N VAL A 44 -10.41 -23.83 8.25
CA VAL A 44 -9.73 -23.00 7.23
C VAL A 44 -9.22 -21.72 7.87
N ALA A 45 -7.92 -21.51 7.84
CA ALA A 45 -7.31 -20.26 8.29
C ALA A 45 -7.33 -19.24 7.14
N VAL A 46 -8.05 -18.14 7.31
CA VAL A 46 -8.14 -17.07 6.31
C VAL A 46 -7.22 -15.92 6.71
N GLY A 47 -6.11 -15.77 5.99
CA GLY A 47 -5.11 -14.74 6.24
C GLY A 47 -5.47 -13.43 5.55
N VAL A 48 -5.57 -12.35 6.32
CA VAL A 48 -5.84 -11.01 5.79
C VAL A 48 -4.72 -10.05 6.16
N GLY A 49 -4.29 -9.26 5.17
CA GLY A 49 -3.25 -8.25 5.34
C GLY A 49 -3.73 -7.00 6.09
N SER A 50 -2.88 -5.98 6.14
CA SER A 50 -3.16 -4.72 6.83
C SER A 50 -3.56 -3.56 5.91
N ARG A 51 -3.73 -3.83 4.61
CA ARG A 51 -3.90 -2.78 3.60
C ARG A 51 -5.35 -2.35 3.56
N GLY A 52 -5.58 -1.04 3.41
CA GLY A 52 -6.88 -0.53 3.00
C GLY A 52 -7.13 -1.00 1.57
N ILE A 53 -8.12 -1.85 1.40
CA ILE A 53 -8.66 -2.29 0.12
C ILE A 53 -10.13 -1.86 0.15
N ALA A 54 -10.63 -1.25 -0.91
CA ALA A 54 -12.04 -0.90 -1.00
C ALA A 54 -12.91 -2.13 -0.78
N ARG A 55 -13.95 -1.99 0.04
CA ARG A 55 -14.93 -3.06 0.31
C ARG A 55 -14.30 -4.36 0.86
N ILE A 56 -13.14 -4.27 1.54
CA ILE A 56 -12.44 -5.44 2.09
C ILE A 56 -13.30 -6.26 3.06
N ASP A 57 -14.15 -5.59 3.82
CA ASP A 57 -15.09 -6.22 4.74
C ASP A 57 -16.12 -7.05 3.97
N ASP A 58 -16.72 -6.53 2.90
CA ASP A 58 -17.62 -7.30 2.05
C ASP A 58 -16.92 -8.48 1.36
N ILE A 59 -15.68 -8.27 0.87
CA ILE A 59 -14.89 -9.34 0.24
C ILE A 59 -14.64 -10.49 1.22
N VAL A 60 -14.14 -10.17 2.42
CA VAL A 60 -13.77 -11.17 3.41
C VAL A 60 -15.01 -11.83 4.02
N SER A 61 -16.08 -11.07 4.29
CA SER A 61 -17.34 -11.62 4.77
C SER A 61 -17.94 -12.59 3.76
N GLU A 62 -17.91 -12.27 2.46
CA GLU A 62 -18.41 -13.18 1.43
C GLU A 62 -17.54 -14.42 1.29
N LEU A 63 -16.20 -14.26 1.32
CA LEU A 63 -15.27 -15.39 1.33
C LEU A 63 -15.58 -16.35 2.49
N VAL A 64 -15.77 -15.83 3.70
CA VAL A 64 -16.14 -16.61 4.87
C VAL A 64 -17.49 -17.30 4.70
N ALA A 65 -18.50 -16.59 4.16
CA ALA A 65 -19.83 -17.15 3.93
C ALA A 65 -19.78 -18.33 2.94
N CYS A 66 -19.07 -18.19 1.82
CA CYS A 66 -18.87 -19.26 0.84
C CYS A 66 -18.15 -20.47 1.44
N LEU A 67 -17.12 -20.26 2.26
CA LEU A 67 -16.44 -21.37 2.96
C LEU A 67 -17.41 -22.10 3.90
N LYS A 68 -18.24 -21.39 4.65
CA LYS A 68 -19.26 -22.00 5.54
C LYS A 68 -20.34 -22.76 4.78
N GLN A 69 -20.80 -22.23 3.64
CA GLN A 69 -21.78 -22.92 2.79
C GLN A 69 -21.26 -24.28 2.28
N ARG A 70 -19.94 -24.44 2.18
CA ARG A 70 -19.27 -25.71 1.86
C ARG A 70 -19.08 -26.64 3.08
N GLY A 71 -19.65 -26.28 4.23
CA GLY A 71 -19.48 -27.04 5.47
C GLY A 71 -18.11 -26.86 6.14
N LEU A 72 -17.31 -25.89 5.72
CA LEU A 72 -15.99 -25.62 6.30
C LEU A 72 -16.10 -24.69 7.53
N ARG A 73 -15.07 -24.68 8.37
CA ARG A 73 -15.00 -23.89 9.61
C ARG A 73 -13.92 -22.81 9.52
N PRO A 74 -14.20 -21.66 8.88
CA PRO A 74 -13.22 -20.60 8.72
C PRO A 74 -12.96 -19.83 10.03
N PHE A 75 -11.73 -19.36 10.19
CA PHE A 75 -11.37 -18.30 11.15
C PHE A 75 -10.40 -17.33 10.48
N LEU A 76 -10.48 -16.05 10.83
CA LEU A 76 -9.58 -15.03 10.32
C LEU A 76 -8.32 -14.94 11.19
N PHE A 77 -7.19 -14.63 10.57
CA PHE A 77 -5.98 -14.24 11.30
C PHE A 77 -5.21 -13.15 10.54
N PRO A 78 -4.46 -12.29 11.26
CA PRO A 78 -3.68 -11.23 10.63
C PRO A 78 -2.41 -11.77 9.99
N ALA A 79 -2.29 -11.68 8.65
CA ALA A 79 -1.12 -12.08 7.88
C ALA A 79 -0.32 -10.85 7.42
N MET A 80 0.31 -10.15 8.37
CA MET A 80 0.82 -8.78 8.14
C MET A 80 2.24 -8.49 8.66
N GLY A 81 3.05 -9.52 8.91
CA GLY A 81 4.45 -9.36 9.30
C GLY A 81 4.62 -8.54 10.59
N SER A 82 5.35 -7.42 10.52
CA SER A 82 5.63 -6.51 11.65
C SER A 82 4.53 -5.46 11.94
N HIS A 83 3.45 -5.43 11.15
CA HIS A 83 2.38 -4.45 11.33
C HIS A 83 1.62 -4.68 12.65
N GLY A 84 0.83 -3.69 13.08
CA GLY A 84 0.20 -3.71 14.40
C GLY A 84 1.22 -3.62 15.55
N ALA A 85 2.33 -2.91 15.31
CA ALA A 85 3.47 -2.79 16.22
C ALA A 85 4.06 -4.14 16.67
N ALA A 86 3.97 -5.17 15.82
CA ALA A 86 4.38 -6.54 16.12
C ALA A 86 3.82 -7.04 17.48
N THR A 87 2.51 -6.85 17.69
CA THR A 87 1.79 -7.40 18.85
C THR A 87 0.51 -8.09 18.40
N ALA A 88 0.09 -9.15 19.08
CA ALA A 88 -1.17 -9.84 18.75
C ALA A 88 -2.38 -8.88 18.83
N ARG A 89 -2.48 -8.12 19.93
CA ARG A 89 -3.53 -7.10 20.12
C ARG A 89 -3.49 -6.03 19.02
N GLY A 90 -2.31 -5.52 18.69
CA GLY A 90 -2.16 -4.49 17.66
C GLY A 90 -2.54 -5.00 16.28
N GLN A 91 -2.20 -6.24 15.93
CA GLN A 91 -2.61 -6.85 14.66
C GLN A 91 -4.13 -7.10 14.57
N ALA A 92 -4.76 -7.53 15.67
CA ALA A 92 -6.21 -7.65 15.72
C ALA A 92 -6.91 -6.29 15.54
N ALA A 93 -6.42 -5.26 16.22
CA ALA A 93 -6.94 -3.89 16.10
C ALA A 93 -6.77 -3.30 14.68
N VAL A 94 -5.79 -3.78 13.90
CA VAL A 94 -5.69 -3.40 12.48
C VAL A 94 -6.86 -3.98 11.69
N LEU A 95 -7.18 -5.27 11.86
CA LEU A 95 -8.30 -5.91 11.16
C LEU A 95 -9.64 -5.27 11.53
N GLU A 96 -9.87 -5.01 12.82
CA GLU A 96 -11.09 -4.36 13.32
C GLU A 96 -11.37 -3.03 12.62
N LYS A 97 -10.36 -2.18 12.45
CA LYS A 97 -10.52 -0.89 11.77
C LYS A 97 -10.65 -0.99 10.25
N LEU A 98 -10.33 -2.14 9.66
CA LEU A 98 -10.69 -2.45 8.28
C LEU A 98 -12.16 -2.93 8.16
N GLY A 99 -12.93 -2.88 9.25
CA GLY A 99 -14.30 -3.39 9.31
C GLY A 99 -14.38 -4.90 9.55
N LEU A 100 -13.25 -5.58 9.79
CA LEU A 100 -13.21 -7.02 9.97
C LEU A 100 -13.39 -7.35 11.45
N THR A 101 -14.64 -7.55 11.84
CA THR A 101 -15.04 -8.03 13.17
C THR A 101 -15.66 -9.42 13.09
N GLU A 102 -15.71 -10.14 14.20
CA GLU A 102 -16.38 -11.45 14.26
C GLU A 102 -17.87 -11.34 13.91
N GLU A 103 -18.52 -10.25 14.31
CA GLU A 103 -19.92 -9.96 13.96
C GLU A 103 -20.09 -9.72 12.45
N ARG A 104 -19.26 -8.86 11.86
CA ARG A 104 -19.35 -8.51 10.43
C ARG A 104 -19.04 -9.68 9.50
N THR A 105 -18.08 -10.51 9.89
CA THR A 105 -17.58 -11.62 9.05
C THR A 105 -18.23 -12.95 9.41
N GLY A 106 -18.81 -13.06 10.60
CA GLY A 106 -19.33 -14.28 11.17
C GLY A 106 -18.26 -15.30 11.54
N ALA A 107 -16.97 -14.99 11.46
CA ALA A 107 -15.88 -15.93 11.76
C ALA A 107 -15.02 -15.44 12.94
N PRO A 108 -14.49 -16.36 13.78
CA PRO A 108 -13.59 -15.97 14.85
C PRO A 108 -12.34 -15.28 14.32
N ILE A 109 -11.83 -14.28 15.03
CA ILE A 109 -10.57 -13.60 14.72
C ILE A 109 -9.50 -14.05 15.71
N ARG A 110 -8.45 -14.70 15.20
CA ARG A 110 -7.37 -15.23 16.04
C ARG A 110 -6.06 -14.55 15.71
N SER A 111 -5.52 -13.82 16.67
CA SER A 111 -4.25 -13.11 16.50
C SER A 111 -3.16 -13.70 17.39
N SER A 112 -2.05 -14.08 16.76
CA SER A 112 -0.84 -14.53 17.43
C SER A 112 0.39 -14.18 16.59
N LEU A 113 1.54 -14.08 17.25
CA LEU A 113 2.85 -13.97 16.61
C LEU A 113 3.64 -15.27 16.67
N ALA A 114 3.09 -16.32 17.30
CA ALA A 114 3.75 -17.60 17.40
C ALA A 114 3.88 -18.25 16.02
N VAL A 115 5.05 -18.79 15.75
CA VAL A 115 5.38 -19.44 14.48
C VAL A 115 5.87 -20.86 14.70
N VAL A 116 5.83 -21.67 13.63
CA VAL A 116 6.45 -23.00 13.53
C VAL A 116 7.44 -22.99 12.36
N GLY A 117 8.51 -23.78 12.47
CA GLY A 117 9.50 -23.93 11.40
C GLY A 117 9.00 -24.83 10.27
N LEU A 118 9.33 -24.47 9.03
CA LEU A 118 9.04 -25.22 7.81
C LEU A 118 10.32 -25.71 7.10
N GLY A 119 11.46 -25.68 7.79
CA GLY A 119 12.76 -26.03 7.23
C GLY A 119 13.48 -24.84 6.61
N ARG A 120 14.40 -25.12 5.67
CA ARG A 120 15.26 -24.12 5.03
C ARG A 120 15.08 -24.11 3.52
N THR A 121 15.18 -22.94 2.92
CA THR A 121 15.30 -22.81 1.46
C THR A 121 16.69 -23.23 0.98
N PRO A 122 16.90 -23.45 -0.34
CA PRO A 122 18.24 -23.72 -0.89
C PRO A 122 19.28 -22.64 -0.60
N GLU A 123 18.85 -21.38 -0.44
CA GLU A 123 19.71 -20.25 -0.09
C GLU A 123 20.02 -20.18 1.41
N GLY A 124 19.53 -21.13 2.21
CA GLY A 124 19.77 -21.23 3.65
C GLY A 124 18.85 -20.36 4.50
N ILE A 125 17.71 -19.92 3.98
CA ILE A 125 16.75 -19.08 4.70
C ILE A 125 15.89 -19.98 5.60
N ASP A 126 15.92 -19.74 6.92
CA ASP A 126 15.01 -20.41 7.87
C ASP A 126 13.57 -19.94 7.65
N VAL A 127 12.70 -20.84 7.20
CA VAL A 127 11.30 -20.54 6.90
C VAL A 127 10.42 -20.88 8.09
N VAL A 128 9.55 -19.94 8.43
CA VAL A 128 8.55 -20.08 9.50
C VAL A 128 7.16 -19.69 9.02
N CYS A 129 6.13 -20.25 9.65
CA CYS A 129 4.72 -19.98 9.37
C CYS A 129 3.94 -19.77 10.67
N ASP A 130 2.88 -18.94 10.64
CA ASP A 130 1.91 -18.78 11.72
C ASP A 130 1.46 -20.15 12.24
N ARG A 131 1.64 -20.36 13.55
CA ARG A 131 1.32 -21.64 14.19
C ARG A 131 -0.17 -21.98 14.13
N LEU A 132 -1.06 -21.01 14.33
CA LEU A 132 -2.51 -21.21 14.28
C LEU A 132 -2.97 -21.57 12.87
N ALA A 133 -2.43 -20.88 11.86
CA ALA A 133 -2.72 -21.16 10.45
C ALA A 133 -2.19 -22.54 10.04
N PHE A 134 -0.97 -22.89 10.46
CA PHE A 134 -0.37 -24.19 10.16
C PHE A 134 -1.10 -25.37 10.85
N SER A 135 -1.64 -25.13 12.05
CA SER A 135 -2.49 -26.11 12.75
C SER A 135 -3.92 -26.24 12.19
N ALA A 136 -4.28 -25.45 11.18
CA ALA A 136 -5.54 -25.64 10.46
C ALA A 136 -5.40 -26.74 9.38
N ASP A 137 -6.53 -27.16 8.82
CA ASP A 137 -6.55 -28.15 7.75
C ASP A 137 -6.15 -27.51 6.41
N ALA A 138 -6.49 -26.23 6.22
CA ALA A 138 -6.12 -25.44 5.05
C ALA A 138 -5.89 -23.96 5.38
N ILE A 139 -5.09 -23.29 4.56
CA ILE A 139 -4.83 -21.85 4.60
C ILE A 139 -5.31 -21.23 3.28
N VAL A 140 -6.12 -20.18 3.38
CA VAL A 140 -6.55 -19.31 2.28
C VAL A 140 -6.09 -17.90 2.58
N LEU A 141 -5.50 -17.23 1.58
CA LEU A 141 -5.01 -15.86 1.71
C LEU A 141 -5.95 -14.89 0.98
N ALA A 142 -6.16 -13.67 1.48
CA ALA A 142 -6.84 -12.60 0.74
C ALA A 142 -5.90 -11.38 0.65
N ALA A 143 -5.38 -11.11 -0.54
CA ALA A 143 -4.34 -10.11 -0.74
C ALA A 143 -4.61 -9.20 -1.94
N ARG A 144 -4.24 -7.92 -1.78
CA ARG A 144 -4.14 -7.00 -2.90
C ARG A 144 -2.88 -7.28 -3.71
N VAL A 145 -3.06 -7.51 -5.01
CA VAL A 145 -1.95 -7.52 -5.97
C VAL A 145 -1.69 -6.07 -6.39
N LYS A 146 -0.47 -5.59 -6.15
CA LYS A 146 -0.04 -4.22 -6.47
C LYS A 146 1.48 -4.21 -6.66
N TRP A 147 1.99 -3.31 -7.50
CA TRP A 147 3.41 -2.98 -7.47
C TRP A 147 3.86 -2.62 -6.03
N HIS A 148 5.06 -3.05 -5.71
CA HIS A 148 5.73 -2.81 -4.45
C HIS A 148 6.31 -1.41 -4.42
N THR A 149 6.49 -0.89 -3.22
CA THR A 149 7.05 0.44 -3.01
C THR A 149 8.57 0.46 -3.15
N ASP A 150 9.23 -0.63 -2.84
CA ASP A 150 10.68 -0.67 -2.58
C ASP A 150 11.51 -1.46 -3.60
N PHE A 151 10.86 -2.22 -4.48
CA PHE A 151 11.55 -2.97 -5.52
C PHE A 151 10.65 -3.10 -6.75
N ALA A 152 11.23 -3.59 -7.85
CA ALA A 152 10.52 -3.94 -9.07
C ALA A 152 10.83 -5.39 -9.40
N GLY A 153 9.80 -6.15 -9.74
CA GLY A 153 9.89 -7.58 -9.98
C GLY A 153 8.75 -8.11 -10.82
N ARG A 154 8.82 -9.39 -11.16
CA ARG A 154 7.68 -10.12 -11.75
C ARG A 154 6.67 -10.52 -10.67
N LEU A 155 7.12 -10.67 -9.43
CA LEU A 155 6.27 -10.72 -8.23
C LEU A 155 6.61 -9.58 -7.28
N GLU A 156 5.58 -8.92 -6.74
CA GLU A 156 5.74 -7.72 -5.91
C GLU A 156 4.88 -7.78 -4.64
N SER A 157 3.82 -6.97 -4.51
CA SER A 157 2.82 -7.18 -3.44
C SER A 157 1.70 -8.07 -3.98
N GLY A 158 1.29 -9.06 -3.21
CA GLY A 158 0.27 -10.03 -3.61
C GLY A 158 0.18 -11.20 -2.63
N LEU A 159 -0.35 -12.33 -3.09
CA LEU A 159 -0.47 -13.57 -2.32
C LEU A 159 0.91 -14.12 -1.97
N PHE A 160 1.88 -14.12 -2.89
CA PHE A 160 3.23 -14.65 -2.64
C PHE A 160 3.95 -13.89 -1.53
N LYS A 161 3.89 -12.56 -1.56
CA LYS A 161 4.48 -11.74 -0.49
C LYS A 161 3.75 -11.95 0.83
N MET A 162 2.42 -12.06 0.82
CA MET A 162 1.67 -12.30 2.05
C MET A 162 1.91 -13.72 2.60
N MET A 163 2.16 -14.68 1.72
CA MET A 163 2.57 -16.03 2.08
C MET A 163 3.96 -16.03 2.72
N ALA A 164 4.95 -15.34 2.13
CA ALA A 164 6.28 -15.25 2.70
C ALA A 164 6.29 -14.40 3.99
N ILE A 165 6.00 -13.10 3.88
CA ILE A 165 6.14 -12.14 4.98
C ILE A 165 4.96 -12.19 5.96
N GLY A 166 3.74 -12.34 5.45
CA GLY A 166 2.53 -12.31 6.26
C GLY A 166 2.40 -13.53 7.17
N LEU A 167 2.54 -14.74 6.61
CA LEU A 167 2.55 -15.98 7.39
C LEU A 167 3.81 -16.12 8.25
N GLY A 168 4.94 -15.57 7.81
CA GLY A 168 6.16 -15.54 8.62
C GLY A 168 6.05 -14.72 9.91
N LYS A 169 5.00 -13.91 10.05
CA LYS A 169 4.81 -13.00 11.19
C LYS A 169 6.02 -12.09 11.39
N TYR A 170 6.19 -11.61 12.62
CA TYR A 170 7.32 -10.76 12.96
C TYR A 170 8.66 -11.50 12.82
N ALA A 171 8.74 -12.75 13.32
CA ALA A 171 9.96 -13.55 13.31
C ALA A 171 10.49 -13.79 11.89
N GLY A 172 9.65 -14.29 10.98
CA GLY A 172 10.00 -14.50 9.59
C GLY A 172 10.30 -13.19 8.88
N ALA A 173 9.50 -12.14 9.08
CA ALA A 173 9.74 -10.85 8.43
C ALA A 173 11.15 -10.29 8.71
N GLN A 174 11.66 -10.43 9.94
CA GLN A 174 13.04 -10.01 10.27
C GLN A 174 14.09 -10.79 9.47
N VAL A 175 13.95 -12.12 9.39
CA VAL A 175 14.87 -12.98 8.64
C VAL A 175 14.80 -12.67 7.14
N TYR A 176 13.59 -12.61 6.59
CA TYR A 176 13.39 -12.46 5.14
C TYR A 176 13.84 -11.08 4.64
N HIS A 177 13.60 -10.02 5.39
CA HIS A 177 14.15 -8.70 5.04
C HIS A 177 15.68 -8.67 5.11
N ALA A 178 16.29 -9.31 6.12
CA ALA A 178 17.75 -9.40 6.22
C ALA A 178 18.38 -10.12 5.01
N PHE A 179 17.81 -11.24 4.57
CA PHE A 179 18.22 -11.90 3.33
C PHE A 179 17.89 -11.06 2.09
N GLY A 180 16.78 -10.33 2.10
CA GLY A 180 16.35 -9.47 1.00
C GLY A 180 17.36 -8.37 0.67
N HIS A 181 18.11 -7.87 1.66
CA HIS A 181 19.21 -6.93 1.43
C HIS A 181 20.40 -7.53 0.66
N ARG A 182 20.59 -8.86 0.73
CA ARG A 182 21.69 -9.56 0.06
C ARG A 182 21.27 -10.15 -1.29
N LEU A 183 20.07 -10.71 -1.36
CA LEU A 183 19.59 -11.51 -2.49
C LEU A 183 18.56 -10.78 -3.37
N GLY A 184 18.02 -9.65 -2.89
CA GLY A 184 16.84 -9.01 -3.46
C GLY A 184 15.54 -9.59 -2.87
N LEU A 185 14.58 -8.70 -2.61
CA LEU A 185 13.35 -9.09 -1.90
C LEU A 185 12.44 -10.00 -2.74
N GLU A 186 12.40 -9.85 -4.07
CA GLU A 186 11.66 -10.77 -4.95
C GLU A 186 12.19 -12.21 -4.83
N ALA A 187 13.51 -12.40 -4.90
CA ALA A 187 14.13 -13.72 -4.83
C ALA A 187 13.80 -14.41 -3.50
N VAL A 188 13.88 -13.66 -2.40
CA VAL A 188 13.50 -14.16 -1.07
C VAL A 188 12.01 -14.51 -1.00
N ILE A 189 11.13 -13.63 -1.49
CA ILE A 189 9.67 -13.88 -1.50
C ILE A 189 9.35 -15.16 -2.27
N ARG A 190 9.96 -15.37 -3.43
CA ARG A 190 9.78 -16.59 -4.24
C ARG A 190 10.26 -17.83 -3.50
N SER A 191 11.49 -17.79 -3.00
CA SER A 191 12.09 -18.97 -2.36
C SER A 191 11.33 -19.38 -1.10
N VAL A 192 11.03 -18.41 -0.23
CA VAL A 192 10.22 -18.64 0.98
C VAL A 192 8.80 -19.06 0.61
N GLY A 193 8.18 -18.40 -0.37
CA GLY A 193 6.83 -18.73 -0.84
C GLY A 193 6.71 -20.18 -1.32
N ARG A 194 7.66 -20.64 -2.14
CA ARG A 194 7.72 -22.04 -2.60
C ARG A 194 7.90 -23.03 -1.44
N GLN A 195 8.74 -22.70 -0.46
CA GLN A 195 8.90 -23.54 0.74
C GLN A 195 7.59 -23.62 1.54
N VAL A 196 6.84 -22.52 1.66
CA VAL A 196 5.54 -22.52 2.32
C VAL A 196 4.52 -23.37 1.52
N LEU A 197 4.46 -23.25 0.19
CA LEU A 197 3.59 -24.07 -0.65
C LEU A 197 3.89 -25.57 -0.51
N ALA A 198 5.17 -25.95 -0.41
CA ALA A 198 5.60 -27.33 -0.23
C ALA A 198 5.06 -27.99 1.07
N SER A 199 4.60 -27.20 2.04
CA SER A 199 3.91 -27.73 3.23
C SER A 199 2.55 -28.37 2.94
N GLY A 200 1.96 -28.10 1.78
CA GLY A 200 0.63 -28.55 1.39
C GLY A 200 -0.52 -27.89 2.17
N LYS A 201 -0.24 -26.93 3.06
CA LYS A 201 -1.26 -26.25 3.87
C LYS A 201 -1.98 -25.12 3.14
N VAL A 202 -1.31 -24.43 2.22
CA VAL A 202 -1.91 -23.35 1.44
C VAL A 202 -2.66 -23.97 0.26
N VAL A 203 -3.98 -23.80 0.22
CA VAL A 203 -4.83 -24.34 -0.87
C VAL A 203 -5.02 -23.32 -2.00
N GLY A 204 -4.87 -22.04 -1.70
CA GLY A 204 -4.98 -20.95 -2.66
C GLY A 204 -5.18 -19.61 -1.97
N GLY A 205 -5.56 -18.61 -2.74
CA GLY A 205 -5.89 -17.31 -2.20
C GLY A 205 -6.68 -16.44 -3.15
N LEU A 206 -7.40 -15.48 -2.59
CA LEU A 206 -8.16 -14.47 -3.28
C LEU A 206 -7.23 -13.29 -3.63
N ALA A 207 -6.84 -13.20 -4.90
CA ALA A 207 -6.15 -12.05 -5.46
C ALA A 207 -7.17 -10.94 -5.74
N ILE A 208 -6.88 -9.74 -5.25
CA ILE A 208 -7.74 -8.56 -5.37
C ILE A 208 -6.96 -7.48 -6.10
N LEU A 209 -7.51 -6.94 -7.18
CA LEU A 209 -6.91 -5.83 -7.92
C LEU A 209 -7.83 -4.62 -7.81
N GLU A 210 -7.23 -3.46 -7.55
CA GLU A 210 -7.92 -2.18 -7.54
C GLU A 210 -7.51 -1.37 -8.78
N ASP A 211 -8.43 -0.59 -9.33
CA ASP A 211 -8.12 0.35 -10.41
C ASP A 211 -7.59 1.69 -9.88
N ALA A 212 -7.37 2.64 -10.79
CA ALA A 212 -6.87 3.97 -10.47
C ALA A 212 -7.83 4.82 -9.60
N TRP A 213 -9.11 4.44 -9.52
CA TRP A 213 -10.11 5.07 -8.66
C TRP A 213 -10.18 4.44 -7.26
N HIS A 214 -9.33 3.44 -6.99
CA HIS A 214 -9.38 2.60 -5.78
C HIS A 214 -10.67 1.82 -5.65
N GLU A 215 -11.27 1.46 -6.78
CA GLU A 215 -12.40 0.54 -6.82
C GLU A 215 -11.88 -0.87 -7.06
N VAL A 216 -12.53 -1.86 -6.45
CA VAL A 216 -12.19 -3.28 -6.68
C VAL A 216 -12.56 -3.62 -8.12
N ALA A 217 -11.56 -3.82 -8.96
CA ALA A 217 -11.75 -4.01 -10.40
C ALA A 217 -11.72 -5.49 -10.81
N HIS A 218 -11.03 -6.33 -10.04
CA HIS A 218 -10.96 -7.76 -10.31
C HIS A 218 -10.74 -8.54 -9.02
N VAL A 219 -11.40 -9.69 -8.92
CA VAL A 219 -11.25 -10.64 -7.82
C VAL A 219 -11.11 -12.04 -8.41
N GLU A 220 -10.08 -12.76 -8.01
CA GLU A 220 -9.80 -14.09 -8.52
C GLU A 220 -9.32 -15.02 -7.42
N PHE A 221 -9.91 -16.21 -7.33
CA PHE A 221 -9.35 -17.27 -6.52
C PHE A 221 -8.24 -17.96 -7.31
N VAL A 222 -7.02 -17.86 -6.81
CA VAL A 222 -5.83 -18.42 -7.42
C VAL A 222 -5.39 -19.67 -6.65
N PRO A 223 -5.46 -20.87 -7.26
CA PRO A 223 -5.02 -22.10 -6.64
C PRO A 223 -3.52 -22.12 -6.34
N ALA A 224 -3.13 -22.79 -5.26
CA ALA A 224 -1.73 -22.91 -4.83
C ALA A 224 -0.79 -23.43 -5.93
N GLY A 225 -1.23 -24.40 -6.73
CA GLY A 225 -0.40 -25.03 -7.76
C GLY A 225 -0.02 -24.13 -8.95
N VAL A 226 -0.77 -23.06 -9.19
CA VAL A 226 -0.52 -22.10 -10.30
C VAL A 226 -0.27 -20.68 -9.80
N MET A 227 -0.21 -20.49 -8.48
CA MET A 227 -0.23 -19.17 -7.84
C MET A 227 0.92 -18.28 -8.29
N GLU A 228 2.12 -18.84 -8.47
CA GLU A 228 3.29 -18.07 -8.84
C GLU A 228 3.11 -17.42 -10.20
N ALA A 229 2.83 -18.23 -11.24
CA ALA A 229 2.66 -17.74 -12.60
C ALA A 229 1.44 -16.82 -12.73
N ARG A 230 0.32 -17.18 -12.10
CA ARG A 230 -0.90 -16.39 -12.22
C ARG A 230 -0.80 -15.04 -11.50
N GLU A 231 -0.11 -14.95 -10.37
CA GLU A 231 0.12 -13.66 -9.71
C GLU A 231 1.02 -12.72 -10.54
N GLU A 232 1.98 -13.25 -11.30
CA GLU A 232 2.78 -12.43 -12.23
C GLU A 232 1.90 -11.77 -13.30
N GLU A 233 1.00 -12.54 -13.91
CA GLU A 233 0.05 -12.04 -14.93
C GLU A 233 -0.88 -10.96 -14.35
N LEU A 234 -1.41 -11.22 -13.15
CA LEU A 234 -2.26 -10.26 -12.43
C LEU A 234 -1.49 -8.99 -12.04
N LEU A 235 -0.21 -9.12 -11.68
CA LEU A 235 0.63 -7.96 -11.38
C LEU A 235 0.91 -7.12 -12.63
N GLU A 236 1.17 -7.76 -13.77
CA GLU A 236 1.35 -7.06 -15.04
C GLU A 236 0.08 -6.30 -15.44
N GLN A 237 -1.07 -6.95 -15.29
CA GLN A 237 -2.37 -6.33 -15.51
C GLN A 237 -2.57 -5.10 -14.63
N VAL A 238 -2.40 -5.19 -13.30
CA VAL A 238 -2.63 -4.05 -12.40
C VAL A 238 -1.59 -2.93 -12.60
N LYS A 239 -0.35 -3.25 -13.01
CA LYS A 239 0.66 -2.24 -13.39
C LYS A 239 0.22 -1.40 -14.58
N SER A 240 -0.54 -1.97 -15.52
CA SER A 240 -1.11 -1.22 -16.64
C SER A 240 -2.19 -0.20 -16.22
N TRP A 241 -2.71 -0.32 -14.98
CA TRP A 241 -3.74 0.58 -14.43
C TRP A 241 -3.18 1.63 -13.48
N MET A 242 -1.86 1.63 -13.26
CA MET A 242 -1.22 2.51 -12.29
C MET A 242 -1.43 3.99 -12.65
N PRO A 243 -2.04 4.80 -11.77
CA PRO A 243 -2.14 6.23 -11.99
C PRO A 243 -0.75 6.87 -11.93
N ARG A 244 -0.58 7.99 -12.64
CA ARG A 244 0.67 8.77 -12.66
C ARG A 244 0.36 10.24 -12.45
N LEU A 245 1.39 11.04 -12.14
CA LEU A 245 1.27 12.48 -12.28
C LEU A 245 1.19 12.80 -13.79
N PRO A 246 0.34 13.74 -14.23
CA PRO A 246 0.20 14.08 -15.65
C PRO A 246 1.29 15.06 -16.08
N VAL A 247 2.51 14.92 -15.54
CA VAL A 247 3.69 15.72 -15.85
C VAL A 247 4.95 14.88 -15.68
N ASP A 248 5.95 15.14 -16.50
CA ASP A 248 7.26 14.48 -16.48
C ASP A 248 8.18 15.06 -15.41
N HIS A 249 7.96 16.32 -15.01
CA HIS A 249 8.83 17.02 -14.07
C HIS A 249 8.09 18.03 -13.19
N ALA A 250 8.27 17.89 -11.87
CA ALA A 250 7.92 18.88 -10.86
C ALA A 250 9.15 19.25 -10.03
N ASP A 251 9.40 20.54 -9.85
CA ASP A 251 10.46 21.04 -8.96
C ASP A 251 10.13 20.76 -7.50
N LEU A 252 8.83 20.85 -7.16
CA LEU A 252 8.31 20.63 -5.83
C LEU A 252 7.01 19.82 -5.90
N LEU A 253 6.94 18.73 -5.12
CA LEU A 253 5.73 17.95 -4.89
C LEU A 253 5.26 18.15 -3.45
N LEU A 254 4.08 18.74 -3.29
CA LEU A 254 3.39 18.86 -2.01
C LEU A 254 2.43 17.67 -1.82
N VAL A 255 2.52 16.99 -0.68
CA VAL A 255 1.68 15.85 -0.31
C VAL A 255 0.94 16.18 0.98
N ASP A 256 -0.40 16.22 0.94
CA ASP A 256 -1.20 16.54 2.13
C ASP A 256 -1.03 15.50 3.21
N GLU A 257 -0.97 14.24 2.83
CA GLU A 257 -1.02 13.17 3.80
C GLU A 257 -0.27 11.91 3.37
N ILE A 258 0.59 11.43 4.26
CA ILE A 258 1.24 10.13 4.16
C ILE A 258 0.49 9.12 5.02
N GLY A 259 0.56 7.84 4.67
CA GLY A 259 -0.09 6.81 5.48
C GLY A 259 0.16 5.40 5.00
N LYS A 260 0.26 4.45 5.93
CA LYS A 260 0.45 3.03 5.59
C LYS A 260 -0.76 2.41 4.89
N ASN A 261 -1.93 3.00 5.06
CA ASN A 261 -3.11 2.66 4.30
C ASN A 261 -2.94 2.99 2.81
N TRP A 262 -2.28 4.10 2.48
CA TRP A 262 -2.00 4.53 1.10
C TRP A 262 -0.87 3.71 0.46
N SER A 263 0.25 3.58 1.17
CA SER A 263 1.46 2.94 0.65
C SER A 263 2.23 2.16 1.72
N GLY A 264 2.98 1.12 1.33
CA GLY A 264 3.86 0.36 2.21
C GLY A 264 4.83 1.20 3.02
N SER A 265 5.43 2.15 2.34
CA SER A 265 6.38 3.14 2.84
C SER A 265 5.70 4.45 3.23
N GLY A 266 4.36 4.53 3.34
CA GLY A 266 3.65 5.77 3.71
C GLY A 266 3.34 6.70 2.53
N MET A 267 4.28 6.87 1.60
CA MET A 267 4.07 7.44 0.26
C MET A 267 4.50 6.41 -0.78
N ASP A 268 3.90 6.38 -1.96
CA ASP A 268 4.31 5.51 -3.06
C ASP A 268 5.57 6.07 -3.74
N PRO A 269 6.72 5.40 -3.61
CA PRO A 269 7.98 5.78 -4.23
C PRO A 269 7.87 6.05 -5.73
N LYS A 270 7.00 5.31 -6.43
CA LYS A 270 6.84 5.41 -7.89
C LYS A 270 6.16 6.71 -8.32
N ILE A 271 5.44 7.34 -7.39
CA ILE A 271 4.75 8.62 -7.60
C ILE A 271 5.64 9.79 -7.18
N ILE A 272 6.31 9.68 -6.03
CA ILE A 272 7.15 10.78 -5.50
C ILE A 272 8.60 10.76 -6.02
N ASN A 273 8.98 9.75 -6.80
CA ASN A 273 10.34 9.51 -7.27
C ASN A 273 11.40 9.60 -6.15
N ARG A 274 11.17 8.82 -5.09
CA ARG A 274 12.12 8.57 -4.00
C ARG A 274 12.14 7.10 -3.64
N ASP A 275 13.31 6.45 -3.61
CA ASP A 275 13.45 5.12 -3.01
C ASP A 275 13.27 5.22 -1.48
N ILE A 276 13.24 4.09 -0.77
CA ILE A 276 13.13 4.09 0.70
C ILE A 276 14.38 4.65 1.41
N HIS A 277 15.45 4.92 0.66
CA HIS A 277 16.68 5.54 1.12
C HIS A 277 16.68 7.07 0.91
N GLY A 278 15.64 7.61 0.27
CA GLY A 278 15.51 9.03 -0.06
C GLY A 278 16.25 9.44 -1.34
N ASN A 279 16.78 8.50 -2.12
CA ASN A 279 17.42 8.77 -3.41
C ASN A 279 16.38 8.77 -4.54
N VAL A 280 16.75 9.32 -5.70
CA VAL A 280 15.94 9.24 -6.93
C VAL A 280 15.77 7.77 -7.34
N ASN A 281 14.56 7.38 -7.70
CA ASN A 281 14.29 6.02 -8.18
C ASN A 281 14.79 5.83 -9.62
N PRO A 282 15.31 4.63 -9.96
CA PRO A 282 15.76 4.31 -11.32
C PRO A 282 14.61 3.95 -12.28
N TRP A 283 13.35 4.19 -11.90
CA TRP A 283 12.21 3.71 -12.69
C TRP A 283 11.93 4.64 -13.88
N PRO A 284 11.97 4.11 -15.12
CA PRO A 284 11.92 4.95 -16.33
C PRO A 284 10.58 5.68 -16.51
N PHE A 285 9.52 5.21 -15.86
CA PHE A 285 8.19 5.81 -15.93
C PHE A 285 7.88 6.78 -14.79
N ALA A 286 8.75 6.90 -13.78
CA ALA A 286 8.49 7.77 -12.63
C ALA A 286 8.77 9.24 -13.01
N PRO A 287 7.91 10.18 -12.60
CA PRO A 287 8.12 11.60 -12.89
C PRO A 287 9.38 12.10 -12.19
N ARG A 288 10.11 13.05 -12.75
CA ARG A 288 11.21 13.71 -12.02
C ARG A 288 10.61 14.63 -10.95
N VAL A 289 11.00 14.42 -9.69
CA VAL A 289 10.53 15.23 -8.55
C VAL A 289 11.74 15.84 -7.83
N GLY A 290 11.88 17.16 -7.90
CA GLY A 290 13.00 17.88 -7.30
C GLY A 290 12.98 17.83 -5.78
N ARG A 291 11.89 18.26 -5.16
CA ARG A 291 11.68 18.31 -3.70
C ARG A 291 10.32 17.74 -3.30
N VAL A 292 10.23 17.14 -2.12
CA VAL A 292 8.98 16.60 -1.56
C VAL A 292 8.67 17.26 -0.22
N ILE A 293 7.46 17.79 -0.06
CA ILE A 293 6.92 18.25 1.23
C ILE A 293 5.79 17.32 1.66
N ALA A 294 5.80 16.87 2.91
CA ALA A 294 4.69 16.11 3.49
C ALA A 294 4.02 16.87 4.66
N ARG A 295 2.71 17.09 4.57
CA ARG A 295 1.98 17.94 5.53
C ARG A 295 1.38 17.15 6.70
N GLY A 296 0.87 15.94 6.47
CA GLY A 296 0.05 15.22 7.44
C GLY A 296 0.30 13.72 7.49
N LEU A 297 -0.27 13.08 8.51
CA LEU A 297 -0.23 11.63 8.70
C LEU A 297 -1.66 11.12 8.86
N HIS A 298 -2.06 10.19 7.98
CA HIS A 298 -3.43 9.66 8.02
C HIS A 298 -3.73 8.95 9.34
N PRO A 299 -4.92 9.12 9.95
CA PRO A 299 -5.28 8.42 11.19
C PRO A 299 -5.19 6.89 11.10
N LEU A 300 -5.49 6.29 9.93
CA LEU A 300 -5.35 4.84 9.69
C LEU A 300 -3.89 4.38 9.49
N SER A 301 -2.90 5.27 9.63
CA SER A 301 -1.50 4.87 9.79
C SER A 301 -1.17 4.37 11.21
N TYR A 302 -2.06 4.62 12.19
CA TYR A 302 -1.85 4.31 13.61
C TYR A 302 -0.64 5.02 14.22
N GLY A 303 -0.28 6.17 13.68
CA GLY A 303 0.92 6.91 14.06
C GLY A 303 2.21 6.31 13.48
N ASN A 304 2.12 5.30 12.61
CA ASN A 304 3.29 4.81 11.87
C ASN A 304 3.61 5.77 10.71
N ALA A 305 4.64 6.59 10.89
CA ALA A 305 5.10 7.55 9.90
C ALA A 305 6.34 7.06 9.13
N ILE A 306 6.41 5.76 8.78
CA ILE A 306 7.58 5.17 8.11
C ILE A 306 8.04 5.95 6.86
N GLY A 307 7.15 6.66 6.18
CA GLY A 307 7.52 7.44 5.00
C GLY A 307 8.06 8.84 5.24
N ILE A 308 8.17 9.27 6.49
CA ILE A 308 8.51 10.65 6.84
C ILE A 308 9.87 11.06 6.26
N GLY A 309 10.86 10.17 6.30
CA GLY A 309 12.22 10.46 5.82
C GLY A 309 12.38 10.50 4.30
N MET A 310 11.33 10.21 3.52
CA MET A 310 11.35 10.41 2.06
C MET A 310 11.01 11.85 1.66
N ALA A 311 10.51 12.67 2.59
CA ALA A 311 10.27 14.09 2.35
C ALA A 311 11.54 14.90 2.62
N ASP A 312 11.70 16.00 1.89
CA ASP A 312 12.77 16.98 2.11
C ASP A 312 12.40 17.96 3.24
N ALA A 313 11.10 18.24 3.42
CA ALA A 313 10.56 18.97 4.55
C ALA A 313 9.18 18.46 4.98
N VAL A 314 8.85 18.70 6.24
CA VAL A 314 7.58 18.28 6.82
C VAL A 314 6.93 19.37 7.64
N HIS A 315 5.60 19.36 7.65
CA HIS A 315 4.84 20.20 8.57
C HIS A 315 4.90 19.61 9.99
N GLN A 316 4.95 20.46 11.01
CA GLN A 316 5.05 20.05 12.42
C GLN A 316 3.90 19.14 12.86
N ARG A 317 2.71 19.30 12.25
CA ARG A 317 1.52 18.46 12.52
C ARG A 317 1.80 16.97 12.23
N LEU A 318 2.57 16.64 11.18
CA LEU A 318 2.96 15.28 10.83
C LEU A 318 3.85 14.68 11.92
N VAL A 319 4.88 15.43 12.34
CA VAL A 319 5.82 15.00 13.39
C VAL A 319 5.10 14.77 14.72
N ARG A 320 4.14 15.63 15.08
CA ARG A 320 3.32 15.48 16.29
C ARG A 320 2.42 14.23 16.25
N ALA A 321 1.92 13.86 15.08
CA ALA A 321 1.08 12.67 14.91
C ALA A 321 1.87 11.35 14.93
N MET A 322 3.19 11.40 14.68
CA MET A 322 4.06 10.22 14.66
C MET A 322 4.16 9.56 16.04
N LYS A 323 3.95 8.24 16.09
CA LYS A 323 4.27 7.37 17.23
C LYS A 323 5.58 6.64 16.96
N ARG A 324 6.57 6.84 17.84
CA ARG A 324 7.93 6.28 17.69
C ARG A 324 7.93 4.74 17.58
N ARG A 325 7.27 4.05 18.51
CA ARG A 325 7.27 2.58 18.57
C ARG A 325 6.82 1.90 17.25
N PRO A 326 5.61 2.16 16.72
CA PRO A 326 5.19 1.51 15.47
C PRO A 326 6.04 1.91 14.27
N THR A 327 6.53 3.16 14.24
CA THR A 327 7.41 3.66 13.17
C THR A 327 8.76 2.93 13.19
N TYR A 328 9.40 2.84 14.35
CA TYR A 328 10.72 2.23 14.51
C TYR A 328 10.68 0.72 14.33
N VAL A 329 9.70 0.03 14.91
CA VAL A 329 9.52 -1.42 14.71
C VAL A 329 9.43 -1.72 13.21
N ASN A 330 8.68 -0.91 12.45
CA ASN A 330 8.57 -1.13 11.02
C ASN A 330 9.89 -0.86 10.29
N GLY A 331 10.51 0.31 10.47
CA GLY A 331 11.71 0.68 9.71
C GLY A 331 12.92 -0.18 10.04
N LEU A 332 13.10 -0.58 11.30
CA LEU A 332 14.17 -1.49 11.71
C LEU A 332 13.96 -2.91 11.17
N THR A 333 12.70 -3.37 11.06
CA THR A 333 12.41 -4.69 10.48
C THR A 333 12.63 -4.72 8.97
N SER A 334 12.23 -3.66 8.26
CA SER A 334 12.35 -3.61 6.80
C SER A 334 13.70 -3.08 6.32
N GLY A 335 14.59 -2.64 7.21
CA GLY A 335 15.86 -2.00 6.87
C GLY A 335 15.73 -0.60 6.25
N ALA A 336 14.54 0.00 6.27
CA ALA A 336 14.27 1.33 5.71
C ALA A 336 14.69 2.43 6.71
N LEU A 337 15.99 2.55 6.99
CA LEU A 337 16.50 3.44 8.03
C LEU A 337 16.44 4.93 7.64
N ALA A 338 16.61 5.27 6.36
CA ALA A 338 16.52 6.66 5.91
C ALA A 338 15.11 7.22 6.12
N CYS A 339 14.11 6.40 5.83
CA CYS A 339 12.69 6.60 6.12
C CYS A 339 12.38 6.97 7.59
N LEU A 340 13.25 6.64 8.56
CA LEU A 340 13.07 6.99 9.98
C LEU A 340 13.61 8.38 10.35
N LYS A 341 14.39 9.03 9.49
CA LYS A 341 14.94 10.37 9.73
C LYS A 341 13.82 11.41 9.67
N ILE A 342 13.81 12.34 10.61
CA ILE A 342 12.83 13.45 10.61
C ILE A 342 13.43 14.60 9.78
N PRO A 343 12.79 15.01 8.67
CA PRO A 343 13.27 16.12 7.84
C PRO A 343 13.14 17.49 8.51
N ALA A 344 13.61 18.53 7.82
CA ALA A 344 13.39 19.91 8.24
C ALA A 344 11.91 20.16 8.53
N THR A 345 11.61 20.57 9.76
CA THR A 345 10.24 20.65 10.28
C THR A 345 9.83 22.10 10.46
N PHE A 346 8.75 22.52 9.80
CA PHE A 346 8.24 23.90 9.87
C PHE A 346 6.85 23.95 10.52
N ARG A 347 6.47 25.15 10.98
CA ARG A 347 5.21 25.36 11.72
C ARG A 347 4.01 25.69 10.82
N SER A 348 4.26 26.01 9.55
CA SER A 348 3.24 26.41 8.58
C SER A 348 3.59 25.88 7.18
N ASP A 349 2.58 25.69 6.33
CA ASP A 349 2.80 25.31 4.92
C ASP A 349 3.53 26.40 4.13
N ARG A 350 3.25 27.68 4.44
CA ARG A 350 3.94 28.83 3.85
C ARG A 350 5.45 28.76 4.07
N ASP A 351 5.88 28.45 5.29
CA ASP A 351 7.32 28.35 5.61
C ASP A 351 7.96 27.15 4.90
N CYS A 352 7.28 26.00 4.85
CA CYS A 352 7.74 24.83 4.10
C CYS A 352 7.97 25.18 2.62
N LEU A 353 6.95 25.74 1.96
CA LEU A 353 7.01 26.10 0.55
C LEU A 353 8.07 27.16 0.27
N ALA A 354 8.14 28.21 1.09
CA ALA A 354 9.12 29.28 0.92
C ALA A 354 10.56 28.81 1.13
N ALA A 355 10.81 27.85 2.03
CA ALA A 355 12.13 27.27 2.25
C ALA A 355 12.54 26.34 1.09
N LEU A 356 11.63 25.47 0.64
CA LEU A 356 11.95 24.44 -0.34
C LEU A 356 11.96 24.96 -1.76
N ALA A 357 11.11 25.92 -2.12
CA ALA A 357 11.14 26.61 -3.41
C ALA A 357 12.52 27.23 -3.70
N ARG A 358 13.16 27.84 -2.69
CA ARG A 358 14.53 28.38 -2.85
C ARG A 358 15.59 27.30 -3.08
N SER A 359 15.34 26.09 -2.59
CA SER A 359 16.27 24.97 -2.72
C SER A 359 16.21 24.26 -4.08
N THR A 360 15.20 24.53 -4.91
CA THR A 360 15.04 23.89 -6.22
C THR A 360 15.99 24.45 -7.28
N GLY A 361 16.62 25.61 -7.02
CA GLY A 361 17.40 26.36 -8.01
C GLY A 361 16.54 27.32 -8.84
N CYS A 362 15.22 27.34 -8.62
CA CYS A 362 14.31 28.27 -9.28
C CYS A 362 14.46 29.68 -8.69
N LEU A 363 14.92 30.64 -9.52
CA LEU A 363 15.23 32.00 -9.06
C LEU A 363 13.97 32.88 -8.90
N ARG A 364 12.96 32.66 -9.75
CA ARG A 364 11.65 33.32 -9.68
C ARG A 364 10.63 32.30 -9.22
N GLY A 365 9.79 32.65 -8.25
CA GLY A 365 8.84 31.66 -7.74
C GLY A 365 7.68 31.38 -8.71
N GLU A 366 7.34 32.30 -9.60
CA GLU A 366 6.37 32.06 -10.69
C GLU A 366 6.82 30.95 -11.67
N ASP A 367 8.14 30.73 -11.80
CA ASP A 367 8.71 29.67 -12.66
C ASP A 367 8.72 28.30 -11.96
N LEU A 368 8.37 28.24 -10.68
CA LEU A 368 8.40 26.99 -9.91
C LEU A 368 7.36 26.01 -10.44
N ARG A 369 7.80 24.82 -10.86
CA ARG A 369 6.92 23.73 -11.27
C ARG A 369 6.41 22.99 -10.04
N LEU A 370 5.27 23.45 -9.51
CA LEU A 370 4.65 22.90 -8.30
C LEU A 370 3.56 21.89 -8.68
N ALA A 371 3.67 20.67 -8.16
CA ALA A 371 2.59 19.71 -8.14
C ALA A 371 2.10 19.51 -6.70
N TRP A 372 0.80 19.40 -6.51
CA TRP A 372 0.20 19.19 -5.19
C TRP A 372 -0.86 18.09 -5.27
N ILE A 373 -0.65 17.05 -4.46
CA ILE A 373 -1.51 15.88 -4.36
C ILE A 373 -2.00 15.69 -2.92
N ARG A 374 -3.18 15.12 -2.78
CA ARG A 374 -3.72 14.75 -1.46
C ARG A 374 -2.88 13.62 -0.84
N ASN A 375 -2.67 12.56 -1.61
CA ASN A 375 -1.86 11.41 -1.23
C ASN A 375 -1.37 10.70 -2.49
N THR A 376 -0.54 9.67 -2.32
CA THR A 376 0.09 8.94 -3.44
C THR A 376 -0.72 7.75 -3.95
N GLN A 377 -1.88 7.50 -3.37
CA GLN A 377 -2.83 6.50 -3.83
C GLN A 377 -3.82 7.15 -4.82
N ASP A 378 -4.47 8.24 -4.42
CA ASP A 378 -5.45 8.98 -5.22
C ASP A 378 -4.82 10.16 -5.96
N LEU A 379 -4.77 10.06 -7.30
CA LEU A 379 -4.26 11.09 -8.21
C LEU A 379 -5.37 11.62 -9.14
N THR A 380 -6.64 11.40 -8.79
CA THR A 380 -7.79 11.82 -9.62
C THR A 380 -7.88 13.34 -9.73
N VAL A 381 -7.58 14.07 -8.66
CA VAL A 381 -7.51 15.53 -8.64
C VAL A 381 -6.14 15.97 -8.16
N VAL A 382 -5.49 16.84 -8.94
CA VAL A 382 -4.15 17.36 -8.67
C VAL A 382 -4.18 18.88 -8.85
N ALA A 383 -3.48 19.62 -7.98
CA ALA A 383 -3.21 21.02 -8.26
C ALA A 383 -1.83 21.16 -8.92
N LEU A 384 -1.77 21.91 -10.02
CA LEU A 384 -0.53 22.15 -10.77
C LEU A 384 -0.31 23.64 -10.94
N SER A 385 0.95 24.08 -10.87
CA SER A 385 1.32 25.44 -11.25
C SER A 385 0.95 25.74 -12.70
N GLU A 386 0.65 27.00 -13.00
CA GLU A 386 0.18 27.40 -14.34
C GLU A 386 1.12 26.99 -15.49
N ASN A 387 2.43 26.99 -15.23
CA ASN A 387 3.47 26.57 -16.18
C ASN A 387 3.55 25.04 -16.44
N LEU A 388 2.75 24.24 -15.73
CA LEU A 388 2.59 22.80 -15.96
C LEU A 388 1.31 22.45 -16.74
N LEU A 389 0.41 23.42 -16.95
CA LEU A 389 -0.91 23.13 -17.51
C LEU A 389 -0.89 22.69 -18.97
N GLU A 390 -0.05 23.31 -19.80
CA GLU A 390 0.05 22.94 -21.21
C GLU A 390 0.44 21.46 -21.37
N GLU A 391 1.46 21.03 -20.62
CA GLU A 391 1.93 19.64 -20.58
C GLU A 391 0.87 18.68 -20.07
N ALA A 392 0.17 19.04 -18.99
CA ALA A 392 -0.87 18.20 -18.41
C ALA A 392 -2.09 18.07 -19.34
N LEU A 393 -2.59 19.19 -19.89
CA LEU A 393 -3.77 19.22 -20.76
C LEU A 393 -3.52 18.65 -22.16
N ALA A 394 -2.26 18.47 -22.56
CA ALA A 394 -1.91 17.71 -23.76
C ALA A 394 -2.29 16.21 -23.64
N GLN A 395 -2.52 15.71 -22.42
CA GLN A 395 -2.95 14.33 -22.19
C GLN A 395 -4.47 14.22 -22.31
N PRO A 396 -5.01 13.31 -23.14
CA PRO A 396 -6.44 13.27 -23.49
C PRO A 396 -7.38 12.91 -22.34
N HIS A 397 -6.83 12.40 -21.23
CA HIS A 397 -7.61 12.03 -20.04
C HIS A 397 -7.57 13.12 -18.95
N VAL A 398 -6.88 14.23 -19.19
CA VAL A 398 -6.73 15.33 -18.23
C VAL A 398 -7.65 16.47 -18.63
N GLU A 399 -8.40 17.01 -17.67
CA GLU A 399 -9.25 18.19 -17.89
C GLU A 399 -9.00 19.26 -16.82
N LEU A 400 -9.19 20.52 -17.21
CA LEU A 400 -9.13 21.66 -16.29
C LEU A 400 -10.44 21.75 -15.49
N VAL A 401 -10.33 21.77 -14.17
CA VAL A 401 -11.48 21.89 -13.25
C VAL A 401 -11.61 23.31 -12.70
N GLN A 402 -10.48 23.92 -12.35
CA GLN A 402 -10.42 25.31 -11.89
C GLN A 402 -9.22 26.01 -12.55
N PRO A 403 -9.39 27.25 -13.04
CA PRO A 403 -8.30 28.01 -13.64
C PRO A 403 -7.21 28.35 -12.62
N PRO A 404 -6.03 28.82 -13.06
CA PRO A 404 -4.96 29.21 -12.14
C PRO A 404 -5.36 30.34 -11.19
N GLU A 405 -5.31 30.06 -9.89
CA GLU A 405 -5.54 31.01 -8.81
C GLU A 405 -4.32 31.08 -7.87
N PRO A 406 -4.09 32.22 -7.18
CA PRO A 406 -3.05 32.32 -6.16
C PRO A 406 -3.27 31.31 -5.03
N LEU A 407 -2.18 30.72 -4.51
CA LEU A 407 -2.26 29.87 -3.33
C LEU A 407 -2.72 30.67 -2.10
N GLU A 408 -3.79 30.22 -1.47
CA GLU A 408 -4.38 30.88 -0.31
C GLU A 408 -3.90 30.25 1.00
N PHE A 409 -3.57 31.09 1.97
CA PHE A 409 -3.10 30.65 3.28
C PHE A 409 -3.95 31.27 4.39
N SER A 410 -4.22 30.48 5.43
CA SER A 410 -4.79 30.97 6.69
C SER A 410 -3.85 31.95 7.41
N GLU A 411 -4.35 32.61 8.45
CA GLU A 411 -3.55 33.48 9.34
C GLU A 411 -2.35 32.74 9.97
N ARG A 412 -2.47 31.43 10.17
CA ARG A 412 -1.37 30.59 10.70
C ARG A 412 -0.34 30.20 9.64
N GLY A 413 -0.56 30.58 8.38
CA GLY A 413 0.29 30.22 7.25
C GLY A 413 0.05 28.81 6.69
N ASP A 414 -1.03 28.14 7.10
CA ASP A 414 -1.43 26.85 6.53
C ASP A 414 -2.22 27.06 5.24
N LEU A 415 -1.93 26.24 4.24
CA LEU A 415 -2.56 26.27 2.92
C LEU A 415 -4.03 25.87 3.03
N GLN A 416 -4.93 26.61 2.39
CA GLN A 416 -6.34 26.24 2.31
C GLN A 416 -6.50 24.93 1.54
N GLU A 417 -7.43 24.07 1.95
CA GLU A 417 -7.59 22.74 1.37
C GLU A 417 -8.39 22.78 0.05
N TRP A 418 -7.69 22.64 -1.08
CA TRP A 418 -8.32 22.55 -2.41
C TRP A 418 -8.75 21.12 -2.75
N LEU A 419 -7.94 20.14 -2.33
CA LEU A 419 -8.06 18.72 -2.73
C LEU A 419 -9.00 17.88 -1.84
N GLN A 420 -9.72 18.49 -0.89
CA GLN A 420 -10.63 17.79 0.04
C GLN A 420 -12.11 17.89 -0.34
N ARG A 421 -12.46 18.63 -1.40
CA ARG A 421 -13.87 18.85 -1.78
C ARG A 421 -14.42 17.57 -2.42
N LYS A 422 -15.36 16.91 -1.73
CA LYS A 422 -16.08 15.70 -2.20
C LYS A 422 -16.89 15.89 -3.49
N GLU A 423 -17.06 17.14 -3.93
CA GLU A 423 -17.85 17.54 -5.10
C GLU A 423 -16.98 17.77 -6.35
N LEU A 424 -15.67 17.50 -6.28
CA LEU A 424 -14.74 17.55 -7.41
C LEU A 424 -14.44 16.15 -7.96
#